data_AF-A0A8S9J7B5-F1
#
_entry.id   AF-A0A8S9J7B5-F1
#
_cell.length_a   1.000
_cell.length_b   1.000
_cell.length_c   1.000
_cell.angle_alpha   90.00
_cell.angle_beta   90.00
_cell.angle_gamma   90.00
#
_symmetry.space_group_name_H-M   'P 1'
#
loop_
_entity.id
_entity.type
_entity.pdbx_description
1 polymer ?
#
loop_
_entity_poly.entity_id
_entity_poly.type
_entity_poly.pdbx_seq_one_letter_code
_entity_poly.pdbx_strand_id
1 'polypeptide(L)'
;MEAKVISCTTFGEDKVIKIVVSSHRAVTNYKPGENETTVVVADDTCSKKDVEEIKKTCEKLDYVYEGRLHEDYAQTNIGPGLV
;
A
#
# COMPACT_ATOMS: atom_id res chain seq x y z
N MET A 1 8.14 -6.28 -11.63
CA MET A 1 7.82 -6.56 -10.22
C MET A 1 6.43 -6.01 -9.96
N GLU A 2 5.55 -6.84 -9.42
CA GLU A 2 4.13 -6.52 -9.22
C GLU A 2 3.88 -6.01 -7.81
N ALA A 3 2.75 -5.33 -7.60
CA ALA A 3 2.33 -4.93 -6.27
C ALA A 3 1.96 -6.16 -5.43
N LYS A 4 2.32 -6.17 -4.16
CA LYS A 4 2.00 -7.26 -3.23
C LYS A 4 1.08 -6.75 -2.12
N VAL A 5 -0.05 -7.40 -1.92
CA VAL A 5 -0.96 -7.09 -0.81
C VAL A 5 -0.31 -7.51 0.51
N ILE A 6 -0.29 -6.60 1.48
CA ILE A 6 0.30 -6.77 2.81
C ILE A 6 -0.72 -6.62 3.93
N SER A 7 -1.85 -5.94 3.67
CA SER A 7 -3.00 -5.93 4.57
C SER A 7 -4.29 -5.76 3.78
N CYS A 8 -5.37 -6.37 4.28
CA CYS A 8 -6.72 -6.23 3.78
C CYS A 8 -7.64 -6.04 4.98
N THR A 9 -8.40 -4.97 5.00
CA THR A 9 -9.40 -4.70 6.03
C THR A 9 -10.72 -4.37 5.35
N THR A 10 -11.82 -4.89 5.89
CA THR A 10 -13.15 -4.72 5.30
C THR A 10 -14.11 -4.18 6.36
N PHE A 11 -14.87 -3.15 6.00
CA PHE A 11 -15.89 -2.52 6.84
C PHE A 11 -17.19 -2.43 6.04
N GLY A 12 -18.10 -3.39 6.24
CA GLY A 12 -19.28 -3.51 5.39
C GLY A 12 -18.87 -3.86 3.96
N GLU A 13 -19.25 -3.02 2.99
CA GLU A 13 -18.88 -3.18 1.57
C GLU A 13 -17.55 -2.51 1.23
N ASP A 14 -17.06 -1.60 2.07
CA ASP A 14 -15.82 -0.87 1.86
C ASP A 14 -14.60 -1.74 2.21
N LYS A 15 -13.56 -1.64 1.38
CA LYS A 15 -12.30 -2.37 1.54
C LYS A 15 -11.14 -1.40 1.58
N VAL A 16 -10.28 -1.55 2.58
CA VAL A 16 -8.98 -0.89 2.61
C VAL A 16 -7.92 -1.94 2.31
N ILE A 17 -7.28 -1.82 1.14
CA ILE A 17 -6.21 -2.74 0.73
C ILE A 17 -4.90 -2.01 0.78
N LYS A 18 -3.95 -2.57 1.51
CA LYS A 18 -2.61 -2.04 1.63
C LYS A 18 -1.65 -2.89 0.81
N ILE A 19 -0.90 -2.26 -0.09
CA ILE A 19 0.03 -2.90 -1.01
C ILE A 19 1.44 -2.37 -0.82
N VAL A 20 2.43 -3.26 -0.91
CA VAL A 20 3.83 -2.89 -1.09
C VAL A 20 4.19 -2.89 -2.56
N VAL A 21 4.95 -1.87 -2.98
CA VAL A 21 5.44 -1.70 -4.35
C VAL A 21 6.92 -1.36 -4.36
N SER A 22 7.65 -1.88 -5.34
CA SER A 22 9.05 -1.53 -5.56
C SER A 22 9.27 -0.44 -6.61
N SER A 23 8.21 0.00 -7.30
CA SER A 23 8.28 1.04 -8.34
C SER A 23 6.90 1.63 -8.66
N HIS A 24 6.88 2.81 -9.29
CA HIS A 24 5.64 3.45 -9.74
C HIS A 24 4.86 2.60 -10.76
N ARG A 25 5.56 1.78 -11.57
CA ARG A 25 4.92 0.87 -12.54
C ARG A 25 4.07 -0.20 -11.87
N ALA A 26 4.48 -0.67 -10.69
CA ALA A 26 3.70 -1.61 -9.92
C ALA A 26 2.39 -0.97 -9.41
N VAL A 27 2.43 0.32 -9.06
CA VAL A 27 1.24 1.10 -8.67
C VAL A 27 0.26 1.23 -9.83
N THR A 28 0.73 1.61 -11.02
CA THR A 28 -0.15 1.78 -12.20
C THR A 28 -0.78 0.47 -12.69
N ASN A 29 -0.12 -0.66 -12.45
CA ASN A 29 -0.62 -1.97 -12.84
C ASN A 29 -1.63 -2.53 -11.84
N TYR A 30 -1.69 -1.98 -10.63
CA TYR A 30 -2.63 -2.39 -9.61
C TYR A 30 -4.04 -1.90 -9.98
N LYS A 31 -4.99 -2.85 -10.02
CA LYS A 31 -6.39 -2.58 -10.34
C LYS A 31 -7.23 -2.75 -9.07
N PRO A 32 -7.68 -1.67 -8.43
CA PRO A 32 -8.53 -1.75 -7.26
C PRO A 32 -9.87 -2.38 -7.63
N GLY A 33 -10.45 -3.12 -6.67
CA GLY A 33 -11.82 -3.60 -6.76
C GLY A 33 -12.84 -2.48 -6.54
N GLU A 34 -14.12 -2.84 -6.63
CA GLU A 34 -15.21 -1.93 -6.25
C GLU A 34 -15.16 -1.61 -4.75
N ASN A 35 -15.43 -0.35 -4.38
CA ASN A 35 -15.38 0.17 -3.01
C ASN A 35 -14.02 -0.03 -2.31
N GLU A 36 -12.94 -0.05 -3.09
CA GLU A 36 -11.59 -0.22 -2.55
C GLU A 36 -10.86 1.12 -2.38
N THR A 37 -10.39 1.37 -1.16
CA THR A 37 -9.35 2.35 -0.86
C THR A 37 -7.99 1.67 -0.88
N THR A 38 -7.14 2.04 -1.84
CA THR A 38 -5.78 1.48 -1.96
C THR A 38 -4.78 2.35 -1.19
N VAL A 39 -4.05 1.71 -0.28
CA VAL A 39 -2.94 2.29 0.47
C VAL A 39 -1.62 1.70 -0.02
N VAL A 40 -0.67 2.53 -0.41
CA VAL A 40 0.58 2.16 -1.04
C VAL A 40 1.75 2.42 -0.09
N VAL A 41 2.59 1.40 0.05
CA VAL A 41 3.85 1.44 0.78
C VAL A 41 4.98 1.14 -0.19
N ALA A 42 6.04 1.96 -0.18
CA ALA A 42 7.23 1.68 -0.95
C ALA A 42 8.08 0.60 -0.26
N ASP A 43 8.62 -0.32 -1.04
CA ASP A 43 9.60 -1.29 -0.57
C ASP A 43 10.82 -0.60 0.06
N ASP A 44 11.47 -1.23 1.03
CA ASP A 44 12.62 -0.65 1.74
C ASP A 44 13.83 -0.47 0.81
N THR A 45 13.93 -1.30 -0.23
CA THR A 45 14.97 -1.22 -1.25
C THR A 45 14.76 -0.10 -2.27
N CYS A 46 13.60 0.59 -2.26
CA CYS A 46 13.32 1.66 -3.21
C CYS A 46 14.32 2.82 -3.08
N SER A 47 14.84 3.30 -4.23
CA SER A 47 15.64 4.53 -4.25
C SER A 47 14.78 5.75 -3.89
N LYS A 48 15.42 6.87 -3.51
CA LYS A 48 14.68 8.12 -3.25
C LYS A 48 13.87 8.57 -4.45
N LYS A 49 14.44 8.41 -5.66
CA LYS A 49 13.77 8.74 -6.92
C LYS A 49 12.53 7.89 -7.14
N ASP A 50 12.63 6.58 -6.94
CA ASP A 50 11.48 5.68 -7.11
C ASP A 50 10.35 6.02 -6.13
N VAL A 51 10.70 6.38 -4.89
CA VAL A 51 9.72 6.83 -3.89
C VAL A 51 9.01 8.12 -4.30
N GLU A 52 9.72 9.10 -4.85
CA GLU A 52 9.10 10.32 -5.36
C GLU A 52 8.16 10.03 -6.54
N GLU A 53 8.55 9.12 -7.43
CA GLU A 53 7.69 8.71 -8.56
C GLU A 53 6.46 7.93 -8.08
N ILE A 54 6.61 7.06 -7.07
CA ILE A 54 5.49 6.35 -6.42
C ILE A 54 4.50 7.37 -5.83
N LYS A 55 4.98 8.34 -5.04
CA LYS A 55 4.12 9.40 -4.45
C LYS A 55 3.31 10.15 -5.51
N LYS A 56 3.98 10.63 -6.56
CA LYS A 56 3.32 11.32 -7.69
C LYS A 56 2.29 10.44 -8.40
N THR A 57 2.53 9.14 -8.44
CA THR A 57 1.62 8.19 -9.09
C THR A 57 0.41 7.93 -8.20
N CYS A 58 0.59 7.80 -6.89
CA CYS A 58 -0.50 7.69 -5.94
C CYS A 58 -1.43 8.92 -6.00
N GLU A 59 -0.88 10.14 -6.00
CA GLU A 59 -1.67 11.38 -6.13
C GLU A 59 -2.51 11.42 -7.41
N LYS A 60 -2.00 10.91 -8.53
CA LYS A 60 -2.72 10.87 -9.82
C LYS A 60 -3.84 9.82 -9.84
N LEU A 61 -3.68 8.74 -9.10
CA LEU A 61 -4.61 7.62 -9.06
C LEU A 61 -5.55 7.67 -7.85
N ASP A 62 -5.46 8.73 -7.05
CA ASP A 62 -6.20 8.90 -5.79
C ASP A 62 -5.93 7.77 -4.78
N TYR A 63 -4.70 7.26 -4.76
CA TYR A 63 -4.24 6.29 -3.76
C TYR A 63 -3.57 6.98 -2.58
N VAL A 64 -3.66 6.38 -1.40
CA VAL A 64 -3.00 6.88 -0.20
C VAL A 64 -1.57 6.36 -0.14
N TYR A 65 -0.57 7.24 0.00
CA TYR A 65 0.82 6.82 0.22
C TYR A 65 1.17 6.89 1.71
N GLU A 66 1.60 5.78 2.30
CA GLU A 66 1.84 5.68 3.76
C GLU A 66 3.31 5.71 4.16
N GLY A 67 4.25 5.49 3.24
CA GLY A 67 5.68 5.51 3.57
C GLY A 67 6.46 4.35 2.98
N ARG A 68 7.58 4.00 3.62
CA ARG A 68 8.42 2.86 3.25
C ARG A 68 8.16 1.66 4.17
N LEU A 69 8.46 0.46 3.68
CA LEU A 69 8.23 -0.81 4.40
C LEU A 69 9.15 -0.99 5.63
N HIS A 70 10.12 -0.11 5.85
CA HIS A 70 11.04 -0.20 6.99
C HIS A 70 10.68 0.83 8.07
N GLU A 71 10.57 0.34 9.31
CA GLU A 71 10.36 1.00 10.61
C GLU A 71 8.98 0.83 11.28
N ASP A 72 7.83 1.00 10.63
CA ASP A 72 6.51 0.93 11.32
C ASP A 72 5.67 -0.33 11.04
N TYR A 73 6.09 -1.18 10.09
CA TYR A 73 5.26 -2.28 9.61
C TYR A 73 5.28 -3.54 10.50
N ALA A 74 6.24 -3.63 11.42
CA ALA A 74 6.40 -4.80 12.29
C ALA A 74 5.44 -4.80 13.50
N GLN A 75 4.66 -3.74 13.76
CA GLN A 75 4.00 -3.55 15.06
C GLN A 75 2.57 -3.04 15.08
N THR A 76 1.79 -3.13 14.00
CA THR A 76 0.34 -2.88 14.09
C THR A 76 -0.46 -3.93 13.33
N ASN A 77 -0.62 -5.11 13.96
CA ASN A 77 -1.80 -6.00 13.90
C ASN A 77 -1.48 -7.44 14.36
N ILE A 78 -0.91 -7.59 15.56
CA ILE A 78 -1.42 -8.65 16.45
C ILE A 78 -2.32 -7.91 17.43
N GLY A 79 -3.60 -7.77 17.05
CA GLY A 79 -4.62 -7.30 17.99
C GLY A 79 -4.61 -8.19 19.25
N PRO A 80 -5.01 -7.68 20.42
CA PRO A 80 -5.14 -8.51 21.59
C PRO A 80 -6.11 -9.64 21.27
N GLY A 81 -5.75 -10.86 21.68
CA GLY A 81 -6.49 -12.07 21.42
C GLY A 81 -7.98 -11.90 21.72
N LEU A 82 -8.79 -12.38 20.78
CA LEU A 82 -10.14 -12.79 21.06
C LEU A 82 -10.07 -14.15 21.78
N VAL A 83 -9.84 -14.13 23.10
CA VAL A 83 -10.25 -15.17 24.07
C VAL A 83 -10.61 -14.52 25.40
#